data_AF-A0A151F1Z8-F1
#
_entry.id   AF-A0A151F1Z8-F1
#
_cell.length_a   1.000
_cell.length_b   1.000
_cell.length_c   1.000
_cell.angle_alpha   90.00
_cell.angle_beta   90.00
_cell.angle_gamma   90.00
#
_symmetry.space_group_name_H-M   'P 1'
#
loop_
_entity.id
_entity.type
_entity.pdbx_description
1 polymer ?
#
loop_
_entity_poly.entity_id
_entity_poly.type
_entity_poly.pdbx_seq_one_letter_code
_entity_poly.pdbx_strand_id
1 'polypeptide(L)'
;MPGNCLLIISKNEGTNPISIAEQALDSGIIKKVIISDGSNEETFNRLKKNETKKIEVISERKYTRTDQTGKGIGMINASLAAIKQDFSKIAFIDGDIYNPNINKWCEFLFEPLGRNIDVVKTAFSRNPADGQITRHITKPLIAMFFPNAWEIDQPIGGELALKKQVLIDLFKQGIPPPTGWGIDTFITIKSLMYGYSIGEIYLGQKMHCKKTLTNLQGMFIECFQEAVRLIHYFYSLPVRKKIRPITLISSPFDKKYFFEETYMDIKQEVERSLDSFKLLRQLFLPHDDMFYEIKNAHDFTSFFENTKWINSNIWVELLYWFLKKYSPLDVDQYYLRWKIRALAFCLHEINTFEQAEICTKFQAKTASNFMYRLGESTSIDDSSKKMYFYKTV
;
A
#
# COMPACT_ATOMS: atom_id res chain seq x y z
N MET A 1 20.66 -2.97 -25.74
CA MET A 1 19.47 -3.56 -25.10
C MET A 1 18.66 -2.48 -24.40
N PRO A 2 17.33 -2.60 -24.36
CA PRO A 2 16.49 -1.65 -23.60
C PRO A 2 16.88 -1.68 -22.11
N GLY A 3 17.21 -0.51 -21.54
CA GLY A 3 17.83 -0.36 -20.22
C GLY A 3 16.82 -0.21 -19.06
N ASN A 4 17.34 0.07 -17.87
CA ASN A 4 16.54 0.34 -16.67
C ASN A 4 16.07 1.81 -16.68
N CYS A 5 14.80 2.03 -16.32
CA CYS A 5 14.24 3.37 -16.12
C CYS A 5 13.65 3.50 -14.73
N LEU A 6 14.05 4.56 -14.03
CA LEU A 6 13.44 4.93 -12.75
C LEU A 6 12.37 5.99 -12.98
N LEU A 7 11.21 5.78 -12.37
CA LEU A 7 10.08 6.70 -12.37
C LEU A 7 9.95 7.29 -10.97
N ILE A 8 9.93 8.62 -10.88
CA ILE A 8 9.73 9.33 -9.62
C ILE A 8 8.36 10.01 -9.69
N ILE A 9 7.51 9.70 -8.71
CA ILE A 9 6.14 10.25 -8.64
C ILE A 9 6.13 11.37 -7.61
N SER A 10 5.87 12.59 -8.06
CA SER A 10 6.02 13.81 -7.24
C SER A 10 4.74 14.63 -7.21
N LYS A 11 4.44 15.22 -6.04
CA LYS A 11 3.41 16.25 -5.88
C LYS A 11 3.72 17.15 -4.70
N ASN A 12 4.10 18.39 -4.97
CA ASN A 12 4.48 19.44 -4.01
C ASN A 12 5.77 19.13 -3.21
N GLU A 13 6.73 18.41 -3.81
CA GLU A 13 7.97 17.98 -3.15
C GLU A 13 9.17 18.92 -3.40
N GLY A 14 8.91 20.13 -3.91
CA GLY A 14 9.94 21.10 -4.24
C GLY A 14 10.94 20.56 -5.28
N THR A 15 12.23 20.54 -4.95
CA THR A 15 13.31 20.01 -5.80
C THR A 15 13.82 18.64 -5.35
N ASN A 16 13.24 18.04 -4.31
CA ASN A 16 13.67 16.74 -3.81
C ASN A 16 13.70 15.62 -4.88
N PRO A 17 12.72 15.53 -5.81
CA PRO A 17 12.75 14.57 -6.91
C PRO A 17 14.01 14.63 -7.78
N ILE A 18 14.63 15.81 -7.92
CA ILE A 18 15.90 15.96 -8.66
C ILE A 18 17.05 15.32 -7.89
N SER A 19 17.13 15.52 -6.57
CA SER A 19 18.16 14.89 -5.74
C SER A 19 18.06 13.36 -5.77
N ILE A 20 16.83 12.83 -5.70
CA ILE A 20 16.60 11.38 -5.88
C ILE A 20 17.08 10.93 -7.26
N ALA A 21 16.76 11.68 -8.33
CA ALA A 21 17.16 11.35 -9.69
C ALA A 21 18.69 11.32 -9.86
N GLU A 22 19.41 12.30 -9.29
CA GLU A 22 20.87 12.39 -9.34
C GLU A 22 21.51 11.21 -8.62
N GLN A 23 21.12 10.95 -7.37
CA GLN A 23 21.63 9.80 -6.60
C GLN A 23 21.31 8.47 -7.29
N ALA A 24 20.14 8.35 -7.91
CA ALA A 24 19.78 7.15 -8.64
C ALA A 24 20.68 6.93 -9.87
N LEU A 25 21.04 8.00 -10.59
CA LEU A 25 21.95 7.92 -11.73
C LEU A 25 23.37 7.53 -11.33
N ASP A 26 23.81 7.85 -10.12
CA ASP A 26 25.12 7.46 -9.57
C ASP A 26 25.28 5.94 -9.40
N SER A 27 24.17 5.18 -9.40
CA SER A 27 24.22 3.70 -9.44
C SER A 27 24.85 3.14 -10.72
N GLY A 28 24.93 3.94 -11.79
CA GLY A 28 25.46 3.52 -13.10
C GLY A 28 24.57 2.56 -13.88
N ILE A 29 23.55 1.94 -13.26
CA ILE A 29 22.66 0.97 -13.91
C ILE A 29 21.39 1.60 -14.51
N ILE A 30 21.09 2.86 -14.18
CA ILE A 30 19.90 3.56 -14.66
C ILE A 30 20.22 4.33 -15.95
N LYS A 31 19.47 4.04 -17.01
CA LYS A 31 19.63 4.69 -18.31
C LYS A 31 18.93 6.04 -18.37
N LYS A 32 17.78 6.16 -17.69
CA LYS A 32 16.94 7.37 -17.68
C LYS A 32 16.11 7.43 -16.40
N VAL A 33 15.96 8.62 -15.86
CA VAL A 33 14.98 8.94 -14.82
C VAL A 33 13.85 9.76 -15.46
N ILE A 34 12.60 9.43 -15.17
CA ILE A 34 11.42 10.21 -15.56
C ILE A 34 10.70 10.64 -14.29
N ILE A 35 10.61 11.95 -14.07
CA ILE A 35 9.87 12.55 -12.96
C ILE A 35 8.50 12.93 -13.50
N SER A 36 7.44 12.29 -12.99
CA SER A 36 6.06 12.65 -13.28
C SER A 36 5.51 13.48 -12.13
N ASP A 37 5.35 14.78 -12.39
CA ASP A 37 5.01 15.76 -11.37
C ASP A 37 3.56 16.26 -11.52
N GLY A 38 2.82 16.17 -10.42
CA GLY A 38 1.42 16.64 -10.28
C GLY A 38 1.28 17.90 -9.43
N SER A 39 2.36 18.69 -9.31
CA SER A 39 2.39 19.92 -8.53
C SER A 39 1.77 21.10 -9.28
N ASN A 40 1.70 22.26 -8.63
CA ASN A 40 1.38 23.51 -9.29
C ASN A 40 2.44 23.92 -10.34
N GLU A 41 2.09 24.86 -11.23
CA GLU A 41 2.95 25.32 -12.32
C GLU A 41 4.30 25.85 -11.84
N GLU A 42 4.33 26.54 -10.71
CA GLU A 42 5.57 27.06 -10.13
C GLU A 42 6.55 25.93 -9.75
N THR A 43 6.08 24.92 -9.01
CA THR A 43 6.89 23.77 -8.59
C THR A 43 7.33 22.95 -9.79
N PHE A 44 6.42 22.72 -10.75
CA PHE A 44 6.74 22.05 -12.00
C PHE A 44 7.85 22.76 -12.77
N ASN A 45 7.77 24.08 -12.93
CA ASN A 45 8.78 24.87 -13.64
C ASN A 45 10.13 24.84 -12.94
N ARG A 46 10.16 24.81 -11.60
CA ARG A 46 11.41 24.65 -10.83
C ARG A 46 12.07 23.28 -11.08
N LEU A 47 11.29 22.20 -11.09
CA LEU A 47 11.79 20.87 -11.46
C LEU A 47 12.29 20.87 -12.92
N LYS A 48 11.49 21.43 -13.84
CA LYS A 48 11.78 21.43 -15.28
C LYS A 48 13.09 22.13 -15.64
N LYS A 49 13.51 23.15 -14.88
CA LYS A 49 14.82 23.82 -15.06
C LYS A 49 16.02 22.91 -14.84
N ASN A 50 15.85 21.83 -14.07
CA ASN A 50 16.89 20.84 -13.77
C ASN A 50 16.82 19.62 -14.70
N GLU A 51 16.03 19.69 -15.77
CA GLU A 51 15.97 18.64 -16.79
C GLU A 51 17.33 18.45 -17.47
N THR A 52 17.70 17.19 -17.71
CA THR A 52 18.95 16.83 -18.40
C THR A 52 18.70 15.76 -19.46
N LYS A 53 19.74 15.39 -20.21
CA LYS A 53 19.63 14.25 -21.14
C LYS A 53 19.20 12.95 -20.43
N LYS A 54 19.58 12.77 -19.16
CA LYS A 54 19.27 11.57 -18.37
C LYS A 54 18.10 11.72 -17.38
N ILE A 55 17.65 12.94 -17.10
CA ILE A 55 16.49 13.23 -16.22
C ILE A 55 15.43 13.93 -17.06
N GLU A 56 14.27 13.33 -17.29
CA GLU A 56 13.11 13.99 -17.95
C GLU A 56 12.06 14.37 -16.91
N VAL A 57 11.56 15.60 -16.96
CA VAL A 57 10.46 16.08 -16.12
C VAL A 57 9.21 16.26 -16.99
N ILE A 58 8.13 15.56 -16.61
CA ILE A 58 6.85 15.59 -17.30
C ILE A 58 5.72 15.94 -16.32
N SER A 59 4.72 16.68 -16.81
CA SER A 59 3.47 16.86 -16.05
C SER A 59 2.75 15.52 -15.95
N GLU A 60 2.07 15.26 -14.82
CA GLU A 60 1.27 14.04 -14.57
C GLU A 60 0.16 13.78 -15.61
N ARG A 61 -0.12 14.75 -16.49
CA ARG A 61 -1.16 14.65 -17.52
C ARG A 61 -0.64 14.52 -18.96
N LYS A 62 0.68 14.50 -19.18
CA LYS A 62 1.29 14.53 -20.52
C LYS A 62 0.81 13.40 -21.45
N TYR A 63 0.58 12.21 -20.90
CA TYR A 63 0.23 11.00 -21.67
C TYR A 63 -1.15 10.41 -21.33
N THR A 64 -1.76 10.77 -20.20
CA THR A 64 -3.00 10.17 -19.69
C THR A 64 -4.29 10.79 -20.23
N ARG A 65 -4.23 11.97 -20.88
CA ARG A 65 -5.38 12.68 -21.49
C ARG A 65 -6.63 12.70 -20.58
N THR A 66 -6.44 13.01 -19.29
CA THR A 66 -7.50 13.04 -18.27
C THR A 66 -7.37 14.30 -17.41
N ASP A 67 -8.51 14.78 -16.90
CA ASP A 67 -8.56 15.90 -15.95
C ASP A 67 -8.41 15.46 -14.47
N GLN A 68 -8.38 14.14 -14.23
CA GLN A 68 -8.17 13.57 -12.91
C GLN A 68 -6.71 13.77 -12.44
N THR A 69 -6.51 13.82 -11.12
CA THR A 69 -5.18 13.92 -10.49
C THR A 69 -5.03 12.83 -9.44
N GLY A 70 -3.78 12.54 -9.07
CA GLY A 70 -3.48 11.60 -7.99
C GLY A 70 -2.27 10.73 -8.30
N LYS A 71 -1.80 10.00 -7.28
CA LYS A 71 -0.62 9.13 -7.39
C LYS A 71 -0.75 8.15 -8.55
N GLY A 72 -1.93 7.53 -8.72
CA GLY A 72 -2.22 6.62 -9.82
C GLY A 72 -2.07 7.26 -11.20
N ILE A 73 -2.57 8.49 -11.40
CA ILE A 73 -2.36 9.24 -12.65
C ILE A 73 -0.87 9.47 -12.92
N GLY A 74 -0.12 9.92 -11.90
CA GLY A 74 1.33 10.09 -12.01
C GLY A 74 2.04 8.79 -12.41
N MET A 75 1.70 7.67 -11.76
CA MET A 75 2.27 6.36 -12.08
C MET A 75 1.92 5.90 -13.49
N ILE A 76 0.67 6.02 -13.92
CA ILE A 76 0.23 5.65 -15.27
C ILE A 76 0.94 6.52 -16.32
N ASN A 77 1.02 7.83 -16.10
CA ASN A 77 1.66 8.77 -17.00
C ASN A 77 3.16 8.50 -17.18
N ALA A 78 3.88 8.30 -16.08
CA ALA A 78 5.29 7.92 -16.09
C ALA A 78 5.51 6.58 -16.80
N SER A 79 4.62 5.61 -16.57
CA SER A 79 4.66 4.30 -17.21
C SER A 79 4.50 4.40 -18.73
N LEU A 80 3.52 5.18 -19.20
CA LEU A 80 3.30 5.40 -20.63
C LEU A 80 4.52 6.05 -21.28
N ALA A 81 5.16 7.01 -20.60
CA ALA A 81 6.40 7.63 -21.07
C ALA A 81 7.53 6.60 -21.20
N ALA A 82 7.74 5.76 -20.18
CA ALA A 82 8.79 4.75 -20.18
C ALA A 82 8.56 3.65 -21.23
N ILE A 83 7.30 3.22 -21.40
CA ILE A 83 6.92 2.23 -22.42
C ILE A 83 7.15 2.78 -23.83
N LYS A 84 6.78 4.05 -24.08
CA LYS A 84 6.99 4.72 -25.38
C LYS A 84 8.48 4.87 -25.72
N GLN A 85 9.32 5.02 -24.72
CA GLN A 85 10.80 5.06 -24.85
C GLN A 85 11.46 3.67 -24.82
N ASP A 86 10.66 2.59 -24.83
CA ASP A 86 11.09 1.20 -24.90
C ASP A 86 12.06 0.75 -23.78
N PHE A 87 11.85 1.19 -22.54
CA PHE A 87 12.61 0.65 -21.40
C PHE A 87 12.09 -0.75 -21.00
N SER A 88 12.99 -1.67 -20.64
CA SER A 88 12.64 -3.08 -20.39
C SER A 88 12.28 -3.37 -18.93
N LYS A 89 12.92 -2.66 -18.00
CA LYS A 89 12.69 -2.74 -16.57
C LYS A 89 12.40 -1.35 -16.04
N ILE A 90 11.39 -1.26 -15.19
CA ILE A 90 10.86 -0.01 -14.67
C ILE A 90 10.82 -0.11 -13.16
N ALA A 91 11.30 0.92 -12.46
CA ALA A 91 11.13 1.06 -11.02
C ALA A 91 10.37 2.35 -10.70
N PHE A 92 9.66 2.35 -9.58
CA PHE A 92 8.99 3.51 -9.01
C PHE A 92 9.64 3.85 -7.67
N ILE A 93 9.76 5.15 -7.38
CA ILE A 93 10.13 5.70 -6.08
C ILE A 93 9.24 6.92 -5.80
N ASP A 94 8.73 7.04 -4.58
CA ASP A 94 7.98 8.22 -4.14
C ASP A 94 8.90 9.47 -4.07
N GLY A 95 8.42 10.62 -4.54
CA GLY A 95 9.18 11.87 -4.62
C GLY A 95 9.46 12.56 -3.28
N ASP A 96 8.85 12.08 -2.19
CA ASP A 96 9.00 12.59 -0.82
C ASP A 96 10.06 11.83 0.00
N ILE A 97 10.78 10.89 -0.63
CA ILE A 97 11.81 10.11 0.05
C ILE A 97 13.08 10.94 0.26
N TYR A 98 13.60 10.85 1.49
CA TYR A 98 14.93 11.31 1.85
C TYR A 98 15.76 10.12 2.32
N ASN A 99 16.68 9.63 1.49
CA ASN A 99 17.59 8.55 1.89
C ASN A 99 18.95 8.72 1.20
N PRO A 100 20.08 8.60 1.92
CA PRO A 100 21.41 8.71 1.30
C PRO A 100 21.82 7.49 0.45
N ASN A 101 21.03 6.40 0.46
CA ASN A 101 21.36 5.13 -0.23
C ASN A 101 20.51 4.86 -1.46
N ILE A 102 19.94 5.89 -2.12
CA ILE A 102 19.09 5.71 -3.31
C ILE A 102 19.83 4.96 -4.43
N ASN A 103 21.13 5.22 -4.61
CA ASN A 103 21.96 4.49 -5.58
C ASN A 103 21.93 2.96 -5.34
N LYS A 104 22.19 2.53 -4.09
CA LYS A 104 22.16 1.12 -3.70
C LYS A 104 20.75 0.55 -3.81
N TRP A 105 19.72 1.29 -3.40
CA TRP A 105 18.33 0.85 -3.55
C TRP A 105 18.01 0.49 -5.00
N CYS A 106 18.47 1.29 -5.96
CA CYS A 106 18.25 1.02 -7.37
C CYS A 106 18.90 -0.30 -7.82
N GLU A 107 20.12 -0.61 -7.37
CA GLU A 107 20.79 -1.89 -7.67
C GLU A 107 19.93 -3.08 -7.24
N PHE A 108 19.50 -3.06 -5.98
CA PHE A 108 18.71 -4.12 -5.36
C PHE A 108 17.26 -4.20 -5.86
N LEU A 109 16.70 -3.12 -6.39
CA LEU A 109 15.39 -3.11 -7.05
C LEU A 109 15.45 -3.79 -8.43
N PHE A 110 16.50 -3.53 -9.23
CA PHE A 110 16.56 -3.99 -10.62
C PHE A 110 17.21 -5.36 -10.82
N GLU A 111 18.16 -5.74 -9.95
CA GLU A 111 18.88 -7.01 -10.04
C GLU A 111 17.93 -8.23 -10.04
N PRO A 112 16.94 -8.34 -9.12
CA PRO A 112 16.11 -9.54 -9.03
C PRO A 112 15.24 -9.76 -10.27
N LEU A 113 14.88 -8.69 -11.00
CA LEU A 113 14.12 -8.81 -12.26
C LEU A 113 14.88 -9.58 -13.36
N GLY A 114 16.19 -9.80 -13.21
CA GLY A 114 16.99 -10.69 -14.05
C GLY A 114 16.95 -12.17 -13.67
N ARG A 115 16.39 -12.53 -12.50
CA ARG A 115 16.44 -13.87 -11.89
C ARG A 115 15.05 -14.48 -11.68
N ASN A 116 14.27 -14.65 -12.75
CA ASN A 116 12.91 -15.22 -12.71
C ASN A 116 11.91 -14.52 -11.75
N ILE A 117 12.19 -13.27 -11.34
CA ILE A 117 11.23 -12.40 -10.65
C ILE A 117 10.64 -11.42 -11.66
N ASP A 118 9.33 -11.21 -11.59
CA ASP A 118 8.58 -10.32 -12.49
C ASP A 118 8.30 -8.97 -11.84
N VAL A 119 8.08 -8.97 -10.53
CA VAL A 119 7.81 -7.80 -9.68
C VAL A 119 8.65 -7.89 -8.42
N VAL A 120 9.35 -6.81 -8.09
CA VAL A 120 10.08 -6.62 -6.84
C VAL A 120 9.33 -5.60 -6.00
N LYS A 121 8.87 -6.01 -4.83
CA LYS A 121 8.36 -5.14 -3.77
C LYS A 121 9.46 -4.87 -2.75
N THR A 122 9.28 -3.82 -1.99
CA THR A 122 10.25 -3.41 -0.97
C THR A 122 9.63 -3.45 0.41
N ALA A 123 10.48 -3.69 1.40
CA ALA A 123 10.13 -3.58 2.81
C ALA A 123 11.13 -2.66 3.51
N PHE A 124 10.65 -1.93 4.51
CA PHE A 124 11.43 -0.99 5.29
C PHE A 124 11.13 -1.10 6.79
N SER A 125 12.11 -0.72 7.59
CA SER A 125 11.89 -0.35 8.99
C SER A 125 11.17 0.99 9.04
N ARG A 126 10.06 1.04 9.77
CA ARG A 126 9.21 2.22 9.97
C ARG A 126 8.79 2.33 11.42
N ASN A 127 8.42 3.53 11.86
CA ASN A 127 7.93 3.71 13.21
C ASN A 127 6.73 2.77 13.48
N PRO A 128 6.59 2.20 14.69
CA PRO A 128 5.48 1.29 15.01
C PRO A 128 4.08 1.88 14.80
N ALA A 129 3.92 3.18 15.05
CA ALA A 129 2.68 3.92 14.84
C ALA A 129 2.41 4.24 13.36
N ASP A 130 3.37 4.01 12.46
CA ASP A 130 3.22 4.21 11.02
C ASP A 130 2.64 2.97 10.30
N GLY A 131 2.14 3.18 9.08
CA GLY A 131 1.68 2.10 8.21
C GLY A 131 0.35 1.48 8.61
N GLN A 132 -0.51 2.19 9.35
CA GLN A 132 -1.76 1.65 9.91
C GLN A 132 -2.74 1.12 8.84
N ILE A 133 -2.76 1.70 7.64
CA ILE A 133 -3.54 1.16 6.49
C ILE A 133 -2.96 -0.19 6.04
N THR A 134 -1.62 -0.29 5.99
CA THR A 134 -0.96 -1.57 5.68
C THR A 134 -1.33 -2.63 6.73
N ARG A 135 -1.15 -2.30 8.00
CA ARG A 135 -1.30 -3.24 9.13
C ARG A 135 -2.73 -3.75 9.25
N HIS A 136 -3.71 -2.87 9.15
CA HIS A 136 -5.10 -3.20 9.49
C HIS A 136 -6.03 -3.34 8.28
N ILE A 137 -5.60 -3.01 7.06
CA ILE A 137 -6.44 -3.17 5.87
C ILE A 137 -5.78 -4.04 4.82
N THR A 138 -4.74 -3.54 4.15
CA THR A 138 -4.28 -4.20 2.92
C THR A 138 -3.58 -5.51 3.18
N LYS A 139 -2.71 -5.60 4.19
CA LYS A 139 -2.05 -6.86 4.55
C LYS A 139 -3.03 -7.95 5.02
N PRO A 140 -3.95 -7.71 5.98
CA PRO A 140 -4.91 -8.73 6.38
C PRO A 140 -5.87 -9.12 5.24
N LEU A 141 -6.35 -8.19 4.41
CA LEU A 141 -7.17 -8.55 3.24
C LEU A 141 -6.39 -9.41 2.25
N ILE A 142 -5.13 -9.05 1.95
CA ILE A 142 -4.28 -9.87 1.07
C ILE A 142 -4.10 -11.27 1.66
N ALA A 143 -3.83 -11.37 2.96
CA ALA A 143 -3.65 -12.63 3.66
C ALA A 143 -4.91 -13.53 3.70
N MET A 144 -6.10 -12.93 3.76
CA MET A 144 -7.37 -13.66 3.67
C MET A 144 -7.56 -14.27 2.27
N PHE A 145 -7.37 -13.47 1.21
CA PHE A 145 -7.87 -13.82 -0.12
C PHE A 145 -6.82 -14.37 -1.08
N PHE A 146 -5.53 -14.23 -0.77
CA PHE A 146 -4.42 -14.65 -1.61
C PHE A 146 -3.46 -15.53 -0.79
N PRO A 147 -3.41 -16.86 -1.03
CA PRO A 147 -2.51 -17.77 -0.32
C PRO A 147 -1.06 -17.33 -0.38
N ASN A 148 -0.34 -17.48 0.74
CA ASN A 148 1.07 -17.09 0.93
C ASN A 148 1.40 -15.59 0.76
N ALA A 149 0.45 -14.77 0.34
CA ALA A 149 0.69 -13.34 0.12
C ALA A 149 0.80 -12.52 1.44
N TRP A 150 0.50 -13.15 2.58
CA TRP A 150 0.73 -12.57 3.91
C TRP A 150 2.21 -12.31 4.22
N GLU A 151 3.12 -12.93 3.45
CA GLU A 151 4.56 -12.71 3.56
C GLU A 151 5.00 -11.32 3.08
N ILE A 152 4.20 -10.66 2.23
CA ILE A 152 4.49 -9.28 1.79
C ILE A 152 4.38 -8.35 3.00
N ASP A 153 5.50 -7.74 3.39
CA ASP A 153 5.58 -6.83 4.52
C ASP A 153 4.99 -5.45 4.21
N GLN A 154 5.11 -4.95 2.98
CA GLN A 154 4.55 -3.63 2.59
C GLN A 154 3.79 -3.66 1.25
N PRO A 155 2.56 -4.20 1.21
CA PRO A 155 1.76 -4.32 -0.01
C PRO A 155 1.44 -2.98 -0.69
N ILE A 156 1.41 -1.87 0.05
CA ILE A 156 1.15 -0.53 -0.50
C ILE A 156 2.40 0.37 -0.54
N GLY A 157 3.60 -0.22 -0.48
CA GLY A 157 4.85 0.52 -0.67
C GLY A 157 4.99 1.04 -2.10
N GLY A 158 5.29 2.34 -2.24
CA GLY A 158 5.48 3.03 -3.53
C GLY A 158 6.80 2.66 -4.23
N GLU A 159 7.75 2.08 -3.49
CA GLU A 159 9.03 1.63 -4.03
C GLU A 159 8.91 0.20 -4.54
N LEU A 160 8.94 0.04 -5.85
CA LEU A 160 8.80 -1.26 -6.50
C LEU A 160 9.48 -1.25 -7.86
N ALA A 161 9.84 -2.42 -8.37
CA ALA A 161 10.33 -2.58 -9.73
C ALA A 161 9.64 -3.73 -10.44
N LEU A 162 9.48 -3.62 -11.75
CA LEU A 162 8.84 -4.66 -12.56
C LEU A 162 9.32 -4.64 -14.01
N LYS A 163 9.13 -5.76 -14.69
CA LYS A 163 9.35 -5.86 -16.14
C LYS A 163 8.30 -5.06 -16.88
N LYS A 164 8.68 -4.43 -17.99
CA LYS A 164 7.79 -3.66 -18.87
C LYS A 164 6.52 -4.42 -19.25
N GLN A 165 6.64 -5.71 -19.60
CA GLN A 165 5.48 -6.50 -20.01
C GLN A 165 4.47 -6.69 -18.88
N VAL A 166 4.96 -6.89 -17.65
CA VAL A 166 4.11 -6.98 -16.45
C VAL A 166 3.33 -5.68 -16.28
N LEU A 167 4.01 -4.54 -16.33
CA LEU A 167 3.37 -3.22 -16.21
C LEU A 167 2.28 -3.00 -17.28
N ILE A 168 2.56 -3.40 -18.52
CA ILE A 168 1.58 -3.34 -19.63
C ILE A 168 0.35 -4.21 -19.31
N ASP A 169 0.57 -5.44 -18.88
CA ASP A 169 -0.51 -6.38 -18.57
C ASP A 169 -1.35 -5.90 -17.38
N LEU A 170 -0.69 -5.40 -16.33
CA LEU A 170 -1.33 -4.80 -15.16
C LEU A 170 -2.16 -3.57 -15.54
N PHE A 171 -1.77 -2.75 -16.50
CA PHE A 171 -2.54 -1.53 -16.83
C PHE A 171 -3.57 -1.71 -17.95
N LYS A 172 -3.40 -2.70 -18.83
CA LYS A 172 -4.27 -2.87 -20.02
C LYS A 172 -5.27 -4.03 -19.95
N GLN A 173 -4.95 -5.13 -19.26
CA GLN A 173 -5.79 -6.32 -19.29
C GLN A 173 -6.80 -6.33 -18.14
N GLY A 174 -8.06 -6.70 -18.36
CA GLY A 174 -9.06 -6.81 -17.28
C GLY A 174 -9.51 -5.44 -16.76
N ILE A 175 -9.54 -5.27 -15.44
CA ILE A 175 -9.98 -4.01 -14.82
C ILE A 175 -8.88 -2.91 -14.88
N PRO A 176 -9.25 -1.63 -15.12
CA PRO A 176 -8.29 -0.53 -15.23
C PRO A 176 -7.71 -0.13 -13.86
N PRO A 177 -6.52 0.51 -13.84
CA PRO A 177 -5.91 1.03 -12.63
C PRO A 177 -6.69 2.22 -12.04
N PRO A 178 -6.68 2.41 -10.71
CA PRO A 178 -7.24 3.60 -10.07
C PRO A 178 -6.34 4.83 -10.28
N THR A 179 -6.90 6.01 -10.04
CA THR A 179 -6.22 7.29 -10.28
C THR A 179 -5.47 7.87 -9.09
N GLY A 180 -5.78 7.42 -7.86
CA GLY A 180 -5.18 7.93 -6.62
C GLY A 180 -4.34 6.89 -5.88
N TRP A 181 -4.45 6.88 -4.55
CA TRP A 181 -3.69 6.06 -3.60
C TRP A 181 -3.93 4.55 -3.71
N GLY A 182 -5.06 4.14 -4.30
CA GLY A 182 -5.34 2.72 -4.54
C GLY A 182 -4.34 2.03 -5.50
N ILE A 183 -3.52 2.78 -6.23
CA ILE A 183 -2.65 2.23 -7.29
C ILE A 183 -1.65 1.19 -6.77
N ASP A 184 -1.10 1.37 -5.56
CA ASP A 184 -0.16 0.42 -4.99
C ASP A 184 -0.86 -0.90 -4.59
N THR A 185 -2.09 -0.80 -4.05
CA THR A 185 -2.97 -1.96 -3.81
C THR A 185 -3.27 -2.69 -5.12
N PHE A 186 -3.58 -1.93 -6.18
CA PHE A 186 -3.85 -2.47 -7.51
C PHE A 186 -2.66 -3.24 -8.08
N ILE A 187 -1.47 -2.66 -8.07
CA ILE A 187 -0.27 -3.33 -8.58
C ILE A 187 -0.01 -4.62 -7.82
N THR A 188 -0.08 -4.59 -6.48
CA THR A 188 0.21 -5.76 -5.64
C THR A 188 -0.81 -6.87 -5.85
N ILE A 189 -2.10 -6.60 -5.71
CA ILE A 189 -3.14 -7.63 -5.83
C ILE A 189 -3.23 -8.15 -7.26
N LYS A 190 -3.19 -7.28 -8.27
CA LYS A 190 -3.28 -7.73 -9.66
C LYS A 190 -2.06 -8.54 -10.09
N SER A 191 -0.88 -8.27 -9.52
CA SER A 191 0.30 -9.12 -9.72
C SER A 191 0.10 -10.53 -9.19
N LEU A 192 -0.51 -10.67 -8.00
CA LEU A 192 -0.89 -11.97 -7.43
C LEU A 192 -1.95 -12.67 -8.31
N MET A 193 -3.01 -11.96 -8.68
CA MET A 193 -4.11 -12.49 -9.50
C MET A 193 -3.65 -13.04 -10.85
N TYR A 194 -2.64 -12.41 -11.46
CA TYR A 194 -2.11 -12.80 -12.77
C TYR A 194 -0.99 -13.84 -12.66
N GLY A 195 -0.63 -14.27 -11.44
CA GLY A 195 0.34 -15.33 -11.19
C GLY A 195 1.77 -14.93 -11.51
N TYR A 196 2.10 -13.64 -11.44
CA TYR A 196 3.47 -13.16 -11.59
C TYR A 196 4.32 -13.56 -10.39
N SER A 197 5.60 -13.78 -10.62
CA SER A 197 6.57 -14.00 -9.55
C SER A 197 6.88 -12.69 -8.82
N ILE A 198 6.64 -12.67 -7.52
CA ILE A 198 6.91 -11.51 -6.66
C ILE A 198 8.10 -11.82 -5.76
N GLY A 199 9.11 -10.96 -5.81
CA GLY A 199 10.18 -10.93 -4.82
C GLY A 199 10.00 -9.75 -3.87
N GLU A 200 10.32 -9.91 -2.59
CA GLU A 200 10.37 -8.80 -1.64
C GLU A 200 11.79 -8.63 -1.10
N ILE A 201 12.29 -7.39 -1.12
CA ILE A 201 13.61 -7.03 -0.61
C ILE A 201 13.50 -5.97 0.49
N TYR A 202 14.17 -6.20 1.61
CA TYR A 202 14.31 -5.19 2.65
C TYR A 202 15.36 -4.15 2.25
N LEU A 203 15.07 -2.86 2.40
CA LEU A 203 15.94 -1.76 1.94
C LEU A 203 16.37 -0.81 3.07
N GLY A 204 16.27 -1.25 4.33
CA GLY A 204 16.66 -0.42 5.47
C GLY A 204 15.50 0.44 5.98
N GLN A 205 15.76 1.69 6.33
CA GLN A 205 14.77 2.61 6.89
C GLN A 205 14.21 3.55 5.82
N LYS A 206 12.88 3.76 5.82
CA LYS A 206 12.23 4.80 5.00
C LYS A 206 11.99 6.03 5.86
N MET A 207 12.49 7.18 5.42
CA MET A 207 12.21 8.48 6.03
C MET A 207 11.24 9.24 5.11
N HIS A 208 10.10 9.67 5.67
CA HIS A 208 9.06 10.41 4.96
C HIS A 208 8.28 11.30 5.92
N CYS A 209 7.43 12.17 5.37
CA CYS A 209 6.58 13.07 6.15
C CYS A 209 5.57 12.29 7.03
N LYS A 210 5.47 12.67 8.31
CA LYS A 210 4.52 12.10 9.28
C LYS A 210 3.08 12.46 8.92
N LYS A 211 2.14 11.54 9.12
CA LYS A 211 0.70 11.75 8.89
C LYS A 211 -0.12 11.34 10.11
N THR A 212 -1.11 12.15 10.46
CA THR A 212 -2.13 11.76 11.45
C THR A 212 -3.09 10.73 10.84
N LEU A 213 -3.81 9.96 11.66
CA LEU A 213 -4.82 9.02 11.15
C LEU A 213 -5.93 9.77 10.40
N THR A 214 -6.23 10.99 10.84
CA THR A 214 -7.17 11.89 10.16
C THR A 214 -6.70 12.28 8.76
N ASN A 215 -5.41 12.59 8.58
CA ASN A 215 -4.85 12.86 7.25
C ASN A 215 -4.85 11.63 6.33
N LEU A 216 -5.01 10.43 6.88
CA LEU A 216 -5.04 9.17 6.14
C LEU A 216 -6.44 8.77 5.67
N GLN A 217 -7.52 9.52 5.98
CA GLN A 217 -8.89 9.15 5.60
C GLN A 217 -9.07 8.90 4.09
N GLY A 218 -8.64 9.84 3.24
CA GLY A 218 -8.75 9.68 1.79
C GLY A 218 -7.97 8.45 1.28
N MET A 219 -6.75 8.27 1.77
CA MET A 219 -5.91 7.11 1.44
C MET A 219 -6.54 5.80 1.92
N PHE A 220 -7.14 5.77 3.11
CA PHE A 220 -7.86 4.61 3.63
C PHE A 220 -9.00 4.23 2.70
N ILE A 221 -9.87 5.20 2.35
CA ILE A 221 -11.05 4.98 1.51
C ILE A 221 -10.60 4.37 0.18
N GLU A 222 -9.65 5.01 -0.50
CA GLU A 222 -9.18 4.55 -1.80
C GLU A 222 -8.51 3.17 -1.74
N CYS A 223 -7.62 2.93 -0.76
CA CYS A 223 -6.95 1.63 -0.64
C CYS A 223 -7.94 0.51 -0.28
N PHE A 224 -8.91 0.77 0.60
CA PHE A 224 -9.91 -0.22 0.99
C PHE A 224 -10.87 -0.53 -0.16
N GLN A 225 -11.45 0.49 -0.80
CA GLN A 225 -12.35 0.32 -1.94
C GLN A 225 -11.65 -0.40 -3.09
N GLU A 226 -10.38 -0.09 -3.35
CA GLU A 226 -9.60 -0.75 -4.38
C GLU A 226 -9.36 -2.24 -4.06
N ALA A 227 -9.05 -2.57 -2.80
CA ALA A 227 -8.94 -3.96 -2.37
C ALA A 227 -10.26 -4.72 -2.56
N VAL A 228 -11.39 -4.15 -2.14
CA VAL A 228 -12.74 -4.72 -2.34
C VAL A 228 -12.99 -4.96 -3.83
N ARG A 229 -12.75 -3.94 -4.67
CA ARG A 229 -12.96 -4.01 -6.12
C ARG A 229 -12.16 -5.15 -6.75
N LEU A 230 -10.88 -5.28 -6.40
CA LEU A 230 -9.99 -6.33 -6.93
C LEU A 230 -10.35 -7.72 -6.43
N ILE A 231 -10.74 -7.86 -5.16
CA ILE A 231 -11.15 -9.14 -4.58
C ILE A 231 -12.47 -9.60 -5.22
N HIS A 232 -13.46 -8.71 -5.37
CA HIS A 232 -14.69 -9.02 -6.09
C HIS A 232 -14.41 -9.44 -7.54
N TYR A 233 -13.51 -8.72 -8.23
CA TYR A 233 -13.09 -9.08 -9.58
C TYR A 233 -12.39 -10.45 -9.61
N PHE A 234 -11.47 -10.73 -8.69
CA PHE A 234 -10.78 -12.03 -8.60
C PHE A 234 -11.75 -13.20 -8.46
N TYR A 235 -12.79 -13.04 -7.64
CA TYR A 235 -13.79 -14.08 -7.44
C TYR A 235 -14.80 -14.20 -8.58
N SER A 236 -14.96 -13.17 -9.43
CA SER A 236 -15.80 -13.22 -10.63
C SER A 236 -15.10 -13.84 -11.85
N LEU A 237 -13.76 -13.97 -11.81
CA LEU A 237 -13.00 -14.59 -12.90
C LEU A 237 -13.41 -16.06 -13.12
N PRO A 238 -13.62 -16.49 -14.38
CA PRO A 238 -13.93 -17.88 -14.70
C PRO A 238 -12.73 -18.81 -14.50
N VAL A 239 -11.52 -18.29 -14.68
CA VAL A 239 -10.25 -19.01 -14.49
C VAL A 239 -9.32 -18.13 -13.69
N ARG A 240 -8.76 -18.67 -12.61
CA ARG A 240 -7.78 -17.99 -11.75
C ARG A 240 -6.40 -18.58 -11.99
N LYS A 241 -5.39 -17.72 -12.00
CA LYS A 241 -3.99 -18.17 -12.10
C LYS A 241 -3.52 -18.66 -10.73
N LYS A 242 -2.57 -19.60 -10.78
CA LYS A 242 -1.84 -20.05 -9.61
C LYS A 242 -1.11 -18.90 -8.94
N ILE A 243 -1.41 -18.66 -7.66
CA ILE A 243 -0.66 -17.69 -6.85
C ILE A 243 0.65 -18.35 -6.42
N ARG A 244 1.77 -17.73 -6.80
CA ARG A 244 3.11 -18.23 -6.48
C ARG A 244 3.51 -17.78 -5.07
N PRO A 245 4.31 -18.58 -4.33
CA PRO A 245 4.94 -18.11 -3.10
C PRO A 245 5.76 -16.85 -3.32
N ILE A 246 5.84 -16.01 -2.29
CA ILE A 246 6.65 -14.80 -2.31
C ILE A 246 8.11 -15.19 -2.12
N THR A 247 9.00 -14.66 -2.97
CA THR A 247 10.44 -14.91 -2.85
C THR A 247 11.07 -13.83 -1.97
N LEU A 248 11.49 -14.18 -0.76
CA LEU A 248 12.26 -13.27 0.09
C LEU A 248 13.69 -13.14 -0.45
N ILE A 249 14.09 -11.93 -0.81
CA ILE A 249 15.41 -11.63 -1.39
C ILE A 249 16.35 -11.19 -0.26
N SER A 250 17.57 -11.72 -0.28
CA SER A 250 18.62 -11.32 0.66
C SER A 250 18.88 -9.82 0.58
N SER A 251 18.88 -9.16 1.72
CA SER A 251 19.14 -7.73 1.85
C SER A 251 20.54 -7.49 2.42
N PRO A 252 21.30 -6.50 1.91
CA PRO A 252 22.54 -6.06 2.54
C PRO A 252 22.29 -5.07 3.70
N PHE A 253 21.04 -4.69 3.96
CA PHE A 253 20.70 -3.67 4.93
C PHE A 253 20.36 -4.30 6.27
N ASP A 254 20.96 -3.77 7.34
CA ASP A 254 20.62 -4.19 8.69
C ASP A 254 19.22 -3.71 9.08
N LYS A 255 18.51 -4.57 9.83
CA LYS A 255 17.25 -4.19 10.44
C LYS A 255 17.47 -3.10 11.48
N LYS A 256 16.74 -2.00 11.34
CA LYS A 256 16.75 -0.90 12.31
C LYS A 256 15.54 -1.02 13.22
N TYR A 257 15.79 -0.98 14.53
CA TYR A 257 14.79 -1.16 15.57
C TYR A 257 14.53 0.11 16.38
N PHE A 258 15.38 1.12 16.24
CA PHE A 258 15.32 2.37 16.99
C PHE A 258 14.85 3.53 16.10
N PHE A 259 13.88 4.30 16.61
CA PHE A 259 13.32 5.48 15.96
C PHE A 259 13.34 6.61 16.98
N GLU A 260 14.22 7.59 16.77
CA GLU A 260 14.47 8.69 17.73
C GLU A 260 13.28 9.61 17.94
N GLU A 261 12.36 9.67 16.99
CA GLU A 261 11.24 10.61 17.02
C GLU A 261 9.90 9.95 17.27
N THR A 262 9.11 10.57 18.14
CA THR A 262 7.66 10.32 18.24
C THR A 262 7.03 10.60 16.88
N TYR A 263 6.42 9.56 16.28
CA TYR A 263 5.74 9.67 14.99
C TYR A 263 4.36 10.33 15.13
N MET A 264 3.62 9.97 16.19
CA MET A 264 2.29 10.48 16.49
C MET A 264 2.10 10.54 18.00
N ASP A 265 1.55 11.64 18.51
CA ASP A 265 1.05 11.71 19.88
C ASP A 265 -0.29 10.98 19.94
N ILE A 266 -0.26 9.74 20.45
CA ILE A 266 -1.43 8.85 20.47
C ILE A 266 -2.53 9.41 21.37
N LYS A 267 -2.18 10.03 22.50
CA LYS A 267 -3.16 10.63 23.42
C LYS A 267 -3.87 11.78 22.72
N GLN A 268 -3.12 12.68 22.10
CA GLN A 268 -3.70 13.80 21.38
C GLN A 268 -4.52 13.35 20.16
N GLU A 269 -4.11 12.29 19.46
CA GLU A 269 -4.89 11.75 18.34
C GLU A 269 -6.21 11.13 18.83
N VAL A 270 -6.23 10.44 19.99
CA VAL A 270 -7.48 9.96 20.62
C VAL A 270 -8.39 11.15 20.93
N GLU A 271 -7.90 12.14 21.67
CA GLU A 271 -8.70 13.30 22.12
C GLU A 271 -9.33 14.05 20.93
N ARG A 272 -8.58 14.26 19.84
CA ARG A 272 -9.09 14.87 18.61
C ARG A 272 -10.11 14.02 17.86
N SER A 273 -10.15 12.71 18.12
CA SER A 273 -10.99 11.76 17.40
C SER A 273 -12.34 11.49 18.09
N LEU A 274 -12.46 11.76 19.39
CA LEU A 274 -13.65 11.43 20.19
C LEU A 274 -14.94 11.99 19.56
N ASP A 275 -14.93 13.25 19.12
CA ASP A 275 -16.10 13.85 18.48
C ASP A 275 -16.49 13.16 17.18
N SER A 276 -15.51 12.72 16.38
CA SER A 276 -15.80 11.98 15.15
C SER A 276 -16.39 10.59 15.42
N PHE A 277 -16.04 9.95 16.55
CA PHE A 277 -16.60 8.65 16.93
C PHE A 277 -18.08 8.72 17.33
N LYS A 278 -18.58 9.90 17.72
CA LYS A 278 -20.02 10.11 17.98
C LYS A 278 -20.87 9.88 16.71
N LEU A 279 -20.27 9.98 15.53
CA LEU A 279 -20.90 9.74 14.23
C LEU A 279 -21.04 8.25 13.86
N LEU A 280 -20.56 7.33 14.72
CA LEU A 280 -20.73 5.90 14.51
C LEU A 280 -22.21 5.52 14.50
N ARG A 281 -22.60 4.76 13.47
CA ARG A 281 -23.89 4.09 13.32
C ARG A 281 -23.68 2.59 13.43
N GLN A 282 -24.67 1.87 13.95
CA GLN A 282 -24.63 0.41 14.02
C GLN A 282 -24.73 -0.18 12.60
N LEU A 283 -23.84 -1.10 12.27
CA LEU A 283 -23.81 -1.83 11.00
C LEU A 283 -24.41 -3.24 11.11
N PHE A 284 -24.71 -3.70 12.34
CA PHE A 284 -25.24 -5.04 12.61
C PHE A 284 -24.36 -6.15 12.00
N LEU A 285 -23.04 -5.97 12.11
CA LEU A 285 -22.03 -6.95 11.72
C LEU A 285 -21.47 -7.64 12.97
N PRO A 286 -20.89 -8.84 12.85
CA PRO A 286 -20.23 -9.50 13.97
C PRO A 286 -19.17 -8.60 14.62
N HIS A 287 -19.24 -8.51 15.95
CA HIS A 287 -18.42 -7.64 16.81
C HIS A 287 -18.59 -6.13 16.61
N ASP A 288 -19.51 -5.67 15.77
CA ASP A 288 -19.75 -4.25 15.53
C ASP A 288 -20.13 -3.49 16.82
N ASP A 289 -20.89 -4.14 17.70
CA ASP A 289 -21.36 -3.54 18.95
C ASP A 289 -20.19 -3.02 19.81
N MET A 290 -19.08 -3.76 19.85
CA MET A 290 -17.87 -3.33 20.57
C MET A 290 -17.26 -2.04 20.01
N PHE A 291 -17.34 -1.84 18.69
CA PHE A 291 -16.89 -0.61 18.06
C PHE A 291 -17.92 0.50 18.22
N TYR A 292 -19.20 0.17 18.10
CA TYR A 292 -20.29 1.11 18.23
C TYR A 292 -20.33 1.74 19.63
N GLU A 293 -20.10 0.96 20.70
CA GLU A 293 -20.09 1.43 22.08
C GLU A 293 -18.99 2.49 22.36
N ILE A 294 -17.91 2.53 21.56
CA ILE A 294 -16.81 3.49 21.72
C ILE A 294 -17.25 4.93 21.48
N LYS A 295 -18.35 5.15 20.76
CA LYS A 295 -18.95 6.48 20.61
C LYS A 295 -19.30 7.15 21.96
N ASN A 296 -19.43 6.36 23.04
CA ASN A 296 -19.74 6.83 24.38
C ASN A 296 -18.48 7.25 25.18
N ALA A 297 -17.28 7.01 24.66
CA ALA A 297 -16.05 7.52 25.25
C ALA A 297 -16.01 9.05 25.17
N HIS A 298 -15.75 9.70 26.31
CA HIS A 298 -15.77 11.16 26.45
C HIS A 298 -14.38 11.75 26.74
N ASP A 299 -13.42 10.91 27.06
CA ASP A 299 -12.03 11.28 27.32
C ASP A 299 -11.07 10.14 26.94
N PHE A 300 -9.77 10.38 27.09
CA PHE A 300 -8.74 9.39 26.81
C PHE A 300 -8.91 8.12 27.65
N THR A 301 -9.22 8.25 28.94
CA THR A 301 -9.32 7.12 29.89
C THR A 301 -10.45 6.18 29.52
N SER A 302 -11.65 6.72 29.26
CA SER A 302 -12.81 5.94 28.81
C SER A 302 -12.56 5.29 27.45
N PHE A 303 -11.88 5.96 26.53
CA PHE A 303 -11.48 5.36 25.25
C PHE A 303 -10.49 4.20 25.44
N PHE A 304 -9.47 4.38 26.29
CA PHE A 304 -8.47 3.36 26.59
C PHE A 304 -9.13 2.08 27.15
N GLU A 305 -10.00 2.23 28.14
CA GLU A 305 -10.71 1.10 28.75
C GLU A 305 -11.67 0.40 27.78
N ASN A 306 -12.40 1.17 26.96
CA ASN A 306 -13.36 0.60 26.01
C ASN A 306 -12.67 -0.13 24.84
N THR A 307 -11.41 0.18 24.53
CA THR A 307 -10.68 -0.42 23.39
C THR A 307 -9.78 -1.59 23.76
N LYS A 308 -9.55 -1.87 25.05
CA LYS A 308 -8.58 -2.90 25.50
C LYS A 308 -8.86 -4.31 25.00
N TRP A 309 -10.12 -4.61 24.65
CA TRP A 309 -10.53 -5.93 24.19
C TRP A 309 -10.43 -6.11 22.68
N ILE A 310 -10.25 -5.03 21.91
CA ILE A 310 -10.11 -5.10 20.46
C ILE A 310 -8.79 -5.78 20.12
N ASN A 311 -8.87 -6.97 19.52
CA ASN A 311 -7.71 -7.76 19.14
C ASN A 311 -7.78 -8.24 17.68
N SER A 312 -6.74 -8.95 17.24
CA SER A 312 -6.62 -9.44 15.86
C SER A 312 -7.78 -10.33 15.40
N ASN A 313 -8.36 -11.18 16.25
CA ASN A 313 -9.47 -12.06 15.84
C ASN A 313 -10.74 -11.25 15.54
N ILE A 314 -11.08 -10.34 16.46
CA ILE A 314 -12.25 -9.46 16.36
C ILE A 314 -12.15 -8.61 15.09
N TRP A 315 -10.98 -7.98 14.89
CA TRP A 315 -10.74 -7.13 13.73
C TRP A 315 -10.79 -7.91 12.41
N VAL A 316 -10.17 -9.09 12.36
CA VAL A 316 -10.15 -9.95 11.15
C VAL A 316 -11.56 -10.34 10.73
N GLU A 317 -12.39 -10.75 11.67
CA GLU A 317 -13.77 -11.13 11.38
C GLU A 317 -14.61 -9.92 10.91
N LEU A 318 -14.51 -8.79 11.61
CA LEU A 318 -15.21 -7.57 11.21
C LEU A 318 -14.77 -7.09 9.81
N LEU A 319 -13.47 -7.12 9.52
CA LEU A 319 -12.89 -6.74 8.23
C LEU A 319 -13.35 -7.67 7.09
N TYR A 320 -13.46 -8.97 7.35
CA TYR A 320 -14.07 -9.91 6.40
C TYR A 320 -15.52 -9.49 6.07
N TRP A 321 -16.30 -9.10 7.08
CA TRP A 321 -17.68 -8.67 6.89
C TRP A 321 -17.81 -7.31 6.20
N PHE A 322 -16.89 -6.37 6.42
CA PHE A 322 -16.82 -5.13 5.63
C PHE A 322 -16.70 -5.42 4.14
N LEU A 323 -15.95 -6.45 3.76
CA LEU A 323 -15.81 -6.84 2.36
C LEU A 323 -17.04 -7.61 1.88
N LYS A 324 -17.50 -8.62 2.62
CA LYS A 324 -18.66 -9.47 2.25
C LYS A 324 -19.95 -8.68 2.06
N LYS A 325 -20.19 -7.69 2.92
CA LYS A 325 -21.37 -6.82 2.91
C LYS A 325 -20.98 -5.38 2.57
N TYR A 326 -19.99 -5.21 1.70
CA TYR A 326 -19.50 -3.90 1.32
C TYR A 326 -20.62 -3.00 0.80
N SER A 327 -20.66 -1.79 1.34
CA SER A 327 -21.56 -0.71 0.95
C SER A 327 -20.74 0.57 0.76
N PRO A 328 -20.80 1.22 -0.42
CA PRO A 328 -20.14 2.52 -0.57
C PRO A 328 -20.74 3.60 0.33
N LEU A 329 -22.01 3.44 0.76
CA LEU A 329 -22.70 4.36 1.68
C LEU A 329 -22.20 4.27 3.13
N ASP A 330 -21.49 3.19 3.47
CA ASP A 330 -20.95 2.94 4.82
C ASP A 330 -19.42 3.09 4.87
N VAL A 331 -18.79 3.64 3.82
CA VAL A 331 -17.32 3.74 3.75
C VAL A 331 -16.73 4.56 4.89
N ASP A 332 -17.41 5.63 5.31
CA ASP A 332 -17.01 6.43 6.48
C ASP A 332 -17.14 5.63 7.78
N GLN A 333 -18.11 4.71 7.86
CA GLN A 333 -18.30 3.83 9.01
C GLN A 333 -17.16 2.80 9.12
N TYR A 334 -16.65 2.31 7.99
CA TYR A 334 -15.46 1.45 7.96
C TYR A 334 -14.20 2.23 8.37
N TYR A 335 -14.07 3.49 7.93
CA TYR A 335 -12.96 4.36 8.29
C TYR A 335 -12.91 4.63 9.80
N LEU A 336 -14.03 4.98 10.44
CA LEU A 336 -14.06 5.23 11.88
C LEU A 336 -13.64 3.99 12.69
N ARG A 337 -14.07 2.79 12.26
CA ARG A 337 -13.69 1.51 12.89
C ARG A 337 -12.23 1.16 12.68
N TRP A 338 -11.69 1.44 11.48
CA TRP A 338 -10.25 1.32 11.24
C TRP A 338 -9.45 2.28 12.11
N LYS A 339 -9.90 3.53 12.26
CA LYS A 339 -9.23 4.52 13.10
C LYS A 339 -9.20 4.09 14.57
N ILE A 340 -10.32 3.56 15.07
CA ILE A 340 -10.39 2.92 16.40
C ILE A 340 -9.40 1.75 16.50
N ARG A 341 -9.39 0.84 15.52
CA ARG A 341 -8.48 -0.31 15.53
C ARG A 341 -7.01 0.13 15.56
N ALA A 342 -6.65 1.13 14.77
CA ALA A 342 -5.29 1.67 14.70
C ALA A 342 -4.87 2.32 16.04
N LEU A 343 -5.77 3.07 16.68
CA LEU A 343 -5.51 3.63 18.00
C LEU A 343 -5.40 2.54 19.08
N ALA A 344 -6.30 1.56 19.09
CA ALA A 344 -6.25 0.41 19.99
C ALA A 344 -4.95 -0.38 19.82
N PHE A 345 -4.49 -0.57 18.58
CA PHE A 345 -3.20 -1.19 18.27
C PHE A 345 -2.05 -0.41 18.93
N CYS A 346 -1.99 0.91 18.69
CA CYS A 346 -0.96 1.77 19.27
C CYS A 346 -0.96 1.82 20.80
N LEU A 347 -2.13 1.72 21.43
CA LEU A 347 -2.28 1.78 22.89
C LEU A 347 -1.96 0.45 23.59
N HIS A 348 -2.36 -0.67 22.99
CA HIS A 348 -2.42 -1.96 23.69
C HIS A 348 -1.48 -3.03 23.11
N GLU A 349 -1.06 -2.90 21.85
CA GLU A 349 -0.30 -3.92 21.14
C GLU A 349 1.13 -3.49 20.78
N ILE A 350 1.50 -2.23 21.03
CA ILE A 350 2.82 -1.69 20.70
C ILE A 350 3.53 -1.17 21.96
N ASN A 351 4.53 -1.92 22.44
CA ASN A 351 5.56 -1.39 23.35
C ASN A 351 6.90 -1.20 22.64
N THR A 352 7.15 -1.96 21.57
CA THR A 352 8.40 -1.89 20.77
C THR A 352 8.11 -2.07 19.28
N PHE A 353 9.09 -1.76 18.42
CA PHE A 353 9.01 -2.05 16.98
C PHE A 353 8.84 -3.53 16.67
N GLU A 354 9.61 -4.38 17.34
CA GLU A 354 9.53 -5.83 17.14
C GLU A 354 8.15 -6.34 17.47
N GLN A 355 7.56 -5.85 18.57
CA GLN A 355 6.20 -6.21 18.96
C GLN A 355 5.18 -5.79 17.90
N ALA A 356 5.29 -4.58 17.34
CA ALA A 356 4.38 -4.13 16.29
C ALA A 356 4.45 -5.00 15.03
N GLU A 357 5.65 -5.41 14.61
CA GLU A 357 5.84 -6.32 13.47
C GLU A 357 5.32 -7.73 13.77
N ILE A 358 5.55 -8.25 14.98
CA ILE A 358 5.02 -9.54 15.44
C ILE A 358 3.49 -9.52 15.43
N CYS A 359 2.87 -8.52 16.04
CA CYS A 359 1.40 -8.38 16.08
C CYS A 359 0.81 -8.22 14.68
N THR A 360 1.49 -7.50 13.78
CA THR A 360 1.06 -7.36 12.38
C THR A 360 1.12 -8.69 11.62
N LYS A 361 2.20 -9.45 11.78
CA LYS A 361 2.33 -10.79 11.17
C LYS A 361 1.33 -11.77 11.78
N PHE A 362 1.08 -11.69 13.08
CA PHE A 362 0.05 -12.48 13.77
C PHE A 362 -1.35 -12.18 13.24
N GLN A 363 -1.72 -10.91 13.07
CA GLN A 363 -3.01 -10.52 12.49
C GLN A 363 -3.17 -11.04 11.06
N ALA A 364 -2.13 -10.94 10.22
CA ALA A 364 -2.17 -11.46 8.86
C ALA A 364 -2.34 -12.99 8.82
N LYS A 365 -1.61 -13.73 9.67
CA LYS A 365 -1.80 -15.18 9.84
C LYS A 365 -3.20 -15.54 10.35
N THR A 366 -3.73 -14.75 11.28
CA THR A 366 -5.10 -14.90 11.80
C THR A 366 -6.12 -14.72 10.68
N ALA A 367 -5.91 -13.74 9.80
CA ALA A 367 -6.72 -13.50 8.61
C ALA A 367 -6.72 -14.70 7.64
N SER A 368 -5.53 -15.25 7.36
CA SER A 368 -5.38 -16.45 6.52
C SER A 368 -6.06 -17.68 7.13
N ASN A 369 -5.85 -17.92 8.43
CA ASN A 369 -6.45 -19.03 9.17
C ASN A 369 -7.97 -18.89 9.29
N PHE A 370 -8.49 -17.67 9.39
CA PHE A 370 -9.93 -17.41 9.44
C PHE A 370 -10.63 -17.94 8.18
N MET A 371 -10.07 -17.70 7.01
CA MET A 371 -10.60 -18.23 5.74
C MET A 371 -10.54 -19.75 5.67
N TYR A 372 -9.48 -20.37 6.23
CA TYR A 372 -9.40 -21.82 6.36
C TYR A 372 -10.51 -22.38 7.26
N ARG A 373 -10.78 -21.75 8.42
CA ARG A 373 -11.85 -22.16 9.34
C ARG A 373 -13.24 -22.03 8.73
N LEU A 374 -13.48 -21.03 7.90
CA LEU A 374 -14.75 -20.87 7.18
C LEU A 374 -14.94 -21.87 6.03
N GLY A 375 -13.91 -22.64 5.66
CA GLY A 375 -13.91 -23.47 4.45
C GLY A 375 -13.87 -22.66 3.14
N GLU A 376 -13.78 -21.33 3.23
CA GLU A 376 -13.73 -20.40 2.09
C GLU A 376 -12.30 -20.15 1.59
N SER A 377 -11.28 -20.82 2.14
CA SER A 377 -9.91 -20.72 1.66
C SER A 377 -9.83 -21.11 0.18
N THR A 378 -9.31 -20.20 -0.65
CA THR A 378 -8.91 -20.52 -2.01
C THR A 378 -7.67 -21.40 -1.91
N SER A 379 -7.74 -22.63 -2.43
CA SER A 379 -6.50 -23.36 -2.67
C SER A 379 -5.75 -22.63 -3.78
N ILE A 380 -4.43 -22.82 -3.81
CA ILE A 380 -3.52 -22.16 -4.76
C ILE A 380 -3.95 -22.33 -6.23
N ASP A 381 -4.79 -23.33 -6.54
CA ASP A 381 -5.20 -23.71 -7.91
C ASP A 381 -6.73 -23.91 -8.10
N ASP A 382 -7.58 -23.62 -7.09
CA ASP A 382 -9.01 -23.94 -7.17
C ASP A 382 -9.89 -22.76 -7.61
N SER A 383 -10.16 -22.72 -8.92
CA SER A 383 -11.14 -21.80 -9.53
C SER A 383 -12.61 -22.22 -9.30
N SER A 384 -12.87 -23.43 -8.78
CA SER A 384 -14.23 -23.92 -8.55
C SER A 384 -14.91 -23.26 -7.34
N LYS A 385 -14.13 -22.76 -6.36
CA LYS A 385 -14.67 -22.01 -5.23
C LYS A 385 -15.14 -20.62 -5.65
N LYS A 386 -16.46 -20.48 -5.80
CA LYS A 386 -17.14 -19.19 -5.90
C LYS A 386 -17.35 -18.61 -4.50
N MET A 387 -17.14 -17.30 -4.34
CA MET A 387 -17.46 -16.59 -3.12
C MET A 387 -18.66 -15.69 -3.38
N TYR A 388 -19.70 -15.81 -2.56
CA TYR A 388 -20.87 -14.95 -2.63
C TYR A 388 -20.60 -13.68 -1.83
N PHE A 389 -20.76 -12.53 -2.49
CA PHE A 389 -20.80 -11.21 -1.87
C PHE A 389 -22.24 -10.74 -1.85
N TYR A 390 -22.66 -10.13 -0.73
CA TYR A 390 -24.00 -9.57 -0.64
C TYR A 390 -24.03 -8.34 -1.54
N LYS A 391 -24.89 -8.38 -2.57
CA LYS A 391 -25.17 -7.17 -3.35
C LYS A 391 -25.86 -6.18 -2.42
N THR A 392 -25.23 -5.04 -2.21
CA THR A 392 -25.92 -3.87 -1.69
C THR A 392 -26.99 -3.47 -2.70
N VAL A 393 -28.23 -3.33 -2.24
CA VAL A 393 -29.36 -2.80 -3.02
C VAL A 393 -29.13 -1.32 -3.27
#